data_AF-A0A836ZSF1-F1
#
_entry.id   AF-A0A836ZSF1-F1
#
_cell.length_a   1.000
_cell.length_b   1.000
_cell.length_c   1.000
_cell.angle_alpha   90.00
_cell.angle_beta   90.00
_cell.angle_gamma   90.00
#
_symmetry.space_group_name_H-M   'P 1'
#
loop_
_entity.id
_entity.type
_entity.pdbx_description
1 polymer ?
#
loop_
_entity_poly.entity_id
_entity_poly.type
_entity_poly.pdbx_seq_one_letter_code
_entity_poly.pdbx_strand_id
1 'polypeptide(L)'
;LRLLQTGQSLAALDVRQSPRLQLRMLNHWDNLDGLVERGYAGASLWNWQTLPGYLDPRYTDYARANASLGINGTVLNNVNAKAWSLTPQYLDKAAALAQVFRPYGIRVFLSARFSAPIEIGGLKTADPLDPQVQRWWRDTADAIYARIPDFGGFLVKANSEGQPGPQDYGRSHADGANLLADALAPHGGVVMWRAFVYSHEQPDDRAKQAYREFVPLDGAFRDNVIVQVKNGAIDFQPREPFHPLFGAMRKTPLMPEFQITKEYLGFSTHLAYLGTLFSETLQADTYARGKGSTVAKTVDGSLFADAKRTRLTGIAGVANIGADRNWSGSIFDQANWYAYGRLAWDPQLSPQAIAQEWARMTFSNDPAVVEPVVGMMLRSREAVVDYMTP
;
A
#
# COMPACT_ATOMS: atom_id res chain seq x y z
N LEU A 1 -2.88 19.45 17.67
CA LEU A 1 -1.83 18.57 18.24
C LEU A 1 -0.50 18.74 17.53
N ARG A 2 -0.34 18.35 16.26
CA ARG A 2 0.94 18.53 15.52
C ARG A 2 1.54 19.93 15.65
N LEU A 3 0.75 20.98 15.42
CA LEU A 3 1.20 22.38 15.57
C LEU A 3 1.75 22.71 16.97
N LEU A 4 1.11 22.21 18.02
CA LEU A 4 1.59 22.38 19.40
C LEU A 4 2.91 21.64 19.61
N GLN A 5 3.00 20.39 19.15
CA GLN A 5 4.19 19.56 19.31
C GLN A 5 5.40 20.10 18.54
N THR A 6 5.16 20.82 17.44
CA THR A 6 6.21 21.44 16.61
C THR A 6 6.43 22.92 16.94
N GLY A 7 5.93 23.40 18.08
CA GLY A 7 6.19 24.76 18.58
C GLY A 7 5.59 25.89 17.72
N GLN A 8 4.59 25.60 16.90
CA GLN A 8 3.95 26.60 16.04
C GLN A 8 2.98 27.46 16.86
N SER A 9 2.91 28.76 16.53
CA SER A 9 1.96 29.68 17.16
C SER A 9 0.52 29.33 16.79
N LEU A 10 -0.39 29.44 17.75
CA LEU A 10 -1.83 29.24 17.57
C LEU A 10 -2.65 30.54 17.58
N ALA A 11 -2.00 31.70 17.77
CA ALA A 11 -2.69 32.97 18.02
C ALA A 11 -3.55 33.48 16.84
N ALA A 12 -3.21 33.10 15.61
CA ALA A 12 -3.92 33.53 14.40
C ALA A 12 -4.06 32.36 13.40
N LEU A 13 -4.58 31.23 13.87
CA LEU A 13 -4.67 30.01 13.07
C LEU A 13 -5.80 30.09 12.02
N ASP A 14 -5.44 30.10 10.73
CA ASP A 14 -6.36 29.87 9.61
C ASP A 14 -5.77 28.77 8.71
N VAL A 15 -6.15 27.52 8.98
CA VAL A 15 -5.62 26.34 8.28
C VAL A 15 -6.77 25.51 7.71
N ARG A 16 -6.73 25.28 6.40
CA ARG A 16 -7.64 24.38 5.70
C ARG A 16 -6.84 23.29 5.02
N GLN A 17 -7.25 22.05 5.21
CA GLN A 17 -6.57 20.87 4.67
C GLN A 17 -7.59 19.83 4.26
N SER A 18 -7.34 19.18 3.13
CA SER A 18 -8.07 18.02 2.64
C SER A 18 -7.07 17.06 2.00
N PRO A 19 -7.20 15.74 2.17
CA PRO A 19 -6.30 14.79 1.54
C PRO A 19 -6.43 14.87 0.01
N ARG A 20 -5.32 14.67 -0.70
CA ARG A 20 -5.29 14.65 -2.18
C ARG A 20 -5.69 13.29 -2.77
N LEU A 21 -5.51 12.22 -2.01
CA LEU A 21 -5.76 10.83 -2.41
C LEU A 21 -6.87 10.22 -1.55
N GLN A 22 -7.75 9.41 -2.14
CA GLN A 22 -8.85 8.78 -1.42
C GLN A 22 -8.39 7.62 -0.54
N LEU A 23 -7.59 6.71 -1.08
CA LEU A 23 -7.03 5.54 -0.39
C LEU A 23 -5.58 5.82 0.04
N ARG A 24 -5.31 5.76 1.35
CA ARG A 24 -3.99 5.99 1.94
C ARG A 24 -3.68 4.78 2.80
N MET A 25 -2.98 3.82 2.21
CA MET A 25 -3.01 2.40 2.60
C MET A 25 -1.69 1.92 3.21
N LEU A 26 -1.75 1.17 4.30
CA LEU A 26 -0.64 0.30 4.68
C LEU A 26 -0.88 -1.14 4.24
N ASN A 27 0.11 -1.74 3.61
CA ASN A 27 0.12 -3.15 3.25
C ASN A 27 1.03 -3.90 4.21
N HIS A 28 0.48 -4.83 4.97
CA HIS A 28 1.25 -5.68 5.88
C HIS A 28 1.62 -6.97 5.18
N TRP A 29 2.92 -7.29 5.15
CA TRP A 29 3.41 -8.57 4.63
C TRP A 29 3.46 -9.64 5.73
N ASP A 30 2.40 -9.67 6.52
CA ASP A 30 2.29 -10.45 7.74
C ASP A 30 1.67 -11.81 7.42
N ASN A 31 2.38 -12.87 7.76
CA ASN A 31 1.89 -14.23 7.66
C ASN A 31 0.97 -14.55 8.84
N LEU A 32 0.07 -15.52 8.63
CA LEU A 32 -0.90 -15.93 9.65
C LEU A 32 -0.26 -16.64 10.86
N ASP A 33 1.00 -17.06 10.74
CA ASP A 33 1.82 -17.65 11.81
C ASP A 33 2.56 -16.60 12.66
N GLY A 34 2.44 -15.32 12.33
CA GLY A 34 3.07 -14.21 13.05
C GLY A 34 4.43 -13.79 12.53
N LEU A 35 5.01 -14.49 11.54
CA LEU A 35 6.20 -14.01 10.84
C LEU A 35 5.83 -12.90 9.84
N VAL A 36 6.74 -11.96 9.62
CA VAL A 36 6.55 -10.87 8.64
C VAL A 36 7.57 -11.06 7.52
N GLU A 37 7.09 -11.24 6.30
CA GLU A 37 7.94 -11.31 5.12
C GLU A 37 8.59 -9.94 4.89
N ARG A 38 9.93 -9.92 4.86
CA ARG A 38 10.74 -8.69 4.86
C ARG A 38 10.43 -7.77 6.05
N GLY A 39 10.08 -8.37 7.20
CA GLY A 39 9.92 -7.67 8.46
C GLY A 39 11.23 -7.59 9.24
N TYR A 40 11.60 -6.38 9.65
CA TYR A 40 12.85 -6.10 10.39
C TYR A 40 12.58 -5.44 11.76
N ALA A 41 11.36 -5.58 12.26
CA ALA A 41 10.85 -4.89 13.44
C ALA A 41 10.07 -5.84 14.38
N GLY A 42 10.46 -7.11 14.42
CA GLY A 42 9.83 -8.16 15.21
C GLY A 42 8.66 -8.86 14.49
N ALA A 43 7.89 -9.63 15.26
CA ALA A 43 6.74 -10.39 14.78
C ALA A 43 5.57 -9.48 14.35
N SER A 44 4.57 -10.08 13.68
CA SER A 44 3.31 -9.40 13.33
C SER A 44 2.65 -8.78 14.56
N LEU A 45 2.05 -7.61 14.37
CA LEU A 45 1.19 -7.03 15.41
C LEU A 45 -0.06 -7.90 15.64
N TRP A 46 -0.56 -8.56 14.59
CA TRP A 46 -1.79 -9.33 14.64
C TRP A 46 -1.55 -10.66 15.36
N ASN A 47 -1.94 -10.72 16.63
CA ASN A 47 -1.88 -11.96 17.38
C ASN A 47 -3.09 -12.82 17.01
N TRP A 48 -3.01 -13.47 15.85
CA TRP A 48 -4.10 -14.29 15.31
C TRP A 48 -4.54 -15.40 16.28
N GLN A 49 -3.67 -15.88 17.18
CA GLN A 49 -4.00 -16.97 18.09
C GLN A 49 -4.93 -16.53 19.23
N THR A 50 -4.82 -15.28 19.69
CA THR A 50 -5.63 -14.75 20.80
C THR A 50 -6.86 -13.99 20.33
N LEU A 51 -6.87 -13.52 19.07
CA LEU A 51 -8.06 -12.92 18.45
C LEU A 51 -9.16 -13.98 18.23
N PRO A 52 -10.45 -13.61 18.30
CA PRO A 52 -10.98 -12.30 18.70
C PRO A 52 -11.07 -12.13 20.23
N GLY A 53 -10.73 -13.15 21.03
CA GLY A 53 -10.94 -13.19 22.48
C GLY A 53 -10.10 -12.20 23.29
N TYR A 54 -8.96 -11.76 22.76
CA TYR A 54 -8.14 -10.71 23.35
C TYR A 54 -7.81 -9.62 22.32
N LEU A 55 -8.16 -8.38 22.66
CA LEU A 55 -7.84 -7.20 21.88
C LEU A 55 -6.69 -6.46 22.57
N ASP A 56 -5.47 -6.66 22.05
CA ASP A 56 -4.30 -6.00 22.58
C ASP A 56 -4.46 -4.46 22.49
N PRO A 57 -4.23 -3.69 23.58
CA PRO A 57 -4.27 -2.24 23.54
C PRO A 57 -3.40 -1.62 22.43
N ARG A 58 -2.35 -2.32 22.00
CA ARG A 58 -1.49 -1.93 20.88
C ARG A 58 -2.25 -1.81 19.55
N TYR A 59 -3.39 -2.48 19.36
CA TYR A 59 -4.24 -2.29 18.18
C TYR A 59 -4.83 -0.89 18.14
N THR A 60 -5.23 -0.35 19.29
CA THR A 60 -5.70 1.03 19.41
C THR A 60 -4.56 2.02 19.15
N ASP A 61 -3.36 1.76 19.67
CA ASP A 61 -2.21 2.63 19.42
C ASP A 61 -1.75 2.61 17.95
N TYR A 62 -1.80 1.45 17.30
CA TYR A 62 -1.61 1.33 15.86
C TYR A 62 -2.62 2.21 15.10
N ALA A 63 -3.90 2.14 15.46
CA ALA A 63 -4.93 2.96 14.82
C ALA A 63 -4.71 4.46 15.05
N ARG A 64 -4.34 4.86 16.27
CA ARG A 64 -3.99 6.25 16.61
C ARG A 64 -2.81 6.77 15.78
N ALA A 65 -1.74 5.98 15.66
CA ALA A 65 -0.56 6.36 14.90
C ALA A 65 -0.89 6.59 13.42
N ASN A 66 -1.63 5.67 12.79
CA ASN A 66 -2.06 5.80 11.39
C ASN A 66 -3.01 6.98 11.17
N ALA A 67 -4.02 7.12 12.03
CA ALA A 67 -4.98 8.23 11.92
C ALA A 67 -4.30 9.59 12.12
N SER A 68 -3.24 9.68 12.94
CA SER A 68 -2.46 10.92 13.10
C SER A 68 -1.79 11.40 11.79
N LEU A 69 -1.56 10.47 10.86
CA LEU A 69 -1.02 10.71 9.53
C LEU A 69 -2.10 10.78 8.44
N GLY A 70 -3.35 10.50 8.80
CA GLY A 70 -4.48 10.41 7.88
C GLY A 70 -4.53 9.13 7.07
N ILE A 71 -3.71 8.11 7.37
CA ILE A 71 -3.83 6.77 6.78
C ILE A 71 -5.22 6.23 7.14
N ASN A 72 -5.94 5.70 6.14
CA ASN A 72 -7.36 5.33 6.28
C ASN A 72 -7.68 3.90 5.81
N GLY A 73 -6.67 3.10 5.50
CA GLY A 73 -6.86 1.69 5.25
C GLY A 73 -5.63 0.85 5.52
N THR A 74 -5.87 -0.41 5.87
CA THR A 74 -4.81 -1.38 6.14
C THR A 74 -5.17 -2.74 5.55
N VAL A 75 -4.24 -3.34 4.82
CA VAL A 75 -4.30 -4.73 4.39
C VAL A 75 -3.60 -5.57 5.45
N LEU A 76 -4.34 -6.47 6.12
CA LEU A 76 -3.84 -7.14 7.33
C LEU A 76 -2.84 -8.27 7.07
N ASN A 77 -2.87 -8.87 5.89
CA ASN A 77 -2.15 -10.11 5.60
C ASN A 77 -1.31 -10.00 4.33
N ASN A 78 -0.28 -10.84 4.29
CA ASN A 78 0.69 -10.89 3.22
C ASN A 78 0.08 -11.06 1.82
N VAL A 79 0.66 -10.36 0.84
CA VAL A 79 0.33 -10.46 -0.59
C VAL A 79 0.60 -11.86 -1.15
N ASN A 80 1.55 -12.60 -0.57
CA ASN A 80 1.69 -14.05 -0.77
C ASN A 80 0.59 -14.79 0.01
N ALA A 81 -0.66 -14.48 -0.33
CA ALA A 81 -1.83 -14.75 0.47
C ALA A 81 -2.07 -16.26 0.66
N LYS A 82 -2.63 -16.60 1.83
CA LYS A 82 -3.12 -17.95 2.16
C LYS A 82 -4.64 -17.94 2.11
N ALA A 83 -5.24 -18.95 1.48
CA ALA A 83 -6.70 -19.06 1.36
C ALA A 83 -7.40 -19.02 2.73
N TRP A 84 -6.75 -19.54 3.77
CA TRP A 84 -7.27 -19.59 5.14
C TRP A 84 -7.66 -18.23 5.71
N SER A 85 -7.06 -17.14 5.23
CA SER A 85 -7.43 -15.76 5.62
C SER A 85 -8.90 -15.42 5.30
N LEU A 86 -9.53 -16.16 4.37
CA LEU A 86 -10.93 -15.98 3.97
C LEU A 86 -11.89 -16.96 4.67
N THR A 87 -11.40 -17.82 5.58
CA THR A 87 -12.26 -18.74 6.34
C THR A 87 -13.01 -18.00 7.46
N PRO A 88 -14.20 -18.49 7.88
CA PRO A 88 -14.98 -17.85 8.94
C PRO A 88 -14.18 -17.50 10.20
N GLN A 89 -13.31 -18.40 10.65
CA GLN A 89 -12.48 -18.20 11.84
C GLN A 89 -11.52 -17.01 11.70
N TYR A 90 -10.90 -16.81 10.54
CA TYR A 90 -10.01 -15.67 10.30
C TYR A 90 -10.79 -14.39 10.02
N LEU A 91 -11.97 -14.48 9.39
CA LEU A 91 -12.83 -13.33 9.18
C LEU A 91 -13.36 -12.76 10.50
N ASP A 92 -13.68 -13.60 11.49
CA ASP A 92 -14.08 -13.15 12.82
C ASP A 92 -12.92 -12.42 13.54
N LYS A 93 -11.68 -12.87 13.35
CA LYS A 93 -10.46 -12.20 13.87
C LYS A 93 -10.23 -10.85 13.18
N ALA A 94 -10.37 -10.81 11.85
CA ALA A 94 -10.27 -9.58 11.06
C ALA A 94 -11.37 -8.57 11.44
N ALA A 95 -12.59 -9.04 11.73
CA ALA A 95 -13.69 -8.20 12.18
C ALA A 95 -13.41 -7.55 13.55
N ALA A 96 -12.77 -8.28 14.46
CA ALA A 96 -12.38 -7.75 15.75
C ALA A 96 -11.34 -6.61 15.62
N LEU A 97 -10.35 -6.78 14.71
CA LEU A 97 -9.42 -5.70 14.37
C LEU A 97 -10.13 -4.52 13.69
N ALA A 98 -11.03 -4.78 12.74
CA ALA A 98 -11.83 -3.75 12.08
C ALA A 98 -12.66 -2.93 13.08
N GLN A 99 -13.18 -3.55 14.13
CA GLN A 99 -13.90 -2.87 15.20
C GLN A 99 -13.02 -1.88 15.97
N VAL A 100 -11.76 -2.23 16.23
CA VAL A 100 -10.80 -1.33 16.89
C VAL A 100 -10.41 -0.17 15.97
N PHE A 101 -10.32 -0.41 14.66
CA PHE A 101 -9.82 0.57 13.69
C PHE A 101 -10.88 1.56 13.21
N ARG A 102 -12.15 1.15 13.19
CA ARG A 102 -13.27 1.94 12.68
C ARG A 102 -13.45 3.33 13.34
N PRO A 103 -13.33 3.50 14.68
CA PRO A 103 -13.39 4.81 15.32
C PRO A 103 -12.30 5.80 14.86
N TYR A 104 -11.21 5.27 14.30
CA TYR A 104 -10.09 6.05 13.78
C TYR A 104 -10.18 6.29 12.26
N GLY A 105 -11.29 5.88 11.62
CA GLY A 105 -11.51 6.06 10.18
C GLY A 105 -10.65 5.15 9.31
N ILE A 106 -10.17 4.01 9.84
CA ILE A 106 -9.32 3.06 9.12
C ILE A 106 -10.15 1.84 8.74
N ARG A 107 -10.29 1.58 7.44
CA ARG A 107 -10.96 0.38 6.91
C ARG A 107 -9.98 -0.79 6.80
N VAL A 108 -10.49 -1.99 7.05
CA VAL A 108 -9.74 -3.25 6.88
C VAL A 108 -9.89 -3.76 5.45
N PHE A 109 -8.77 -4.22 4.89
CA PHE A 109 -8.66 -4.91 3.61
C PHE A 109 -7.92 -6.24 3.83
N LEU A 110 -8.07 -7.17 2.91
CA LEU A 110 -7.35 -8.45 2.94
C LEU A 110 -6.65 -8.71 1.61
N SER A 111 -5.46 -9.28 1.66
CA SER A 111 -4.83 -9.89 0.48
C SER A 111 -5.58 -11.17 0.15
N ALA A 112 -6.21 -11.21 -1.02
CA ALA A 112 -7.01 -12.35 -1.47
C ALA A 112 -6.16 -13.33 -2.27
N ARG A 113 -6.30 -14.62 -1.98
CA ARG A 113 -5.67 -15.69 -2.75
C ARG A 113 -6.56 -16.10 -3.92
N PHE A 114 -6.09 -15.93 -5.16
CA PHE A 114 -6.92 -16.16 -6.34
C PHE A 114 -7.45 -17.59 -6.46
N SER A 115 -6.65 -18.59 -6.05
CA SER A 115 -6.99 -20.02 -6.04
C SER A 115 -7.83 -20.47 -4.84
N ALA A 116 -8.27 -19.56 -3.96
CA ALA A 116 -9.10 -19.91 -2.80
C ALA A 116 -10.37 -20.74 -3.11
N PRO A 117 -11.08 -20.54 -4.25
CA PRO A 117 -12.20 -21.41 -4.62
C PRO A 117 -11.84 -22.91 -4.67
N ILE A 118 -10.60 -23.24 -5.05
CA ILE A 118 -10.11 -24.63 -5.04
C ILE A 118 -9.76 -25.05 -3.62
N GLU A 119 -8.90 -24.27 -2.96
CA GLU A 119 -8.24 -24.67 -1.71
C GLU A 119 -9.19 -24.77 -0.51
N ILE A 120 -10.20 -23.90 -0.44
CA ILE A 120 -11.16 -23.85 0.66
C ILE A 120 -12.62 -23.85 0.19
N GLY A 121 -12.86 -23.72 -1.13
CA GLY A 121 -14.20 -23.79 -1.72
C GLY A 121 -14.57 -25.16 -2.30
N GLY A 122 -13.61 -26.06 -2.47
CA GLY A 122 -13.85 -27.40 -3.04
C GLY A 122 -14.16 -27.40 -4.54
N LEU A 123 -13.95 -26.28 -5.24
CA LEU A 123 -14.11 -26.23 -6.70
C LEU A 123 -12.91 -26.88 -7.38
N LYS A 124 -13.11 -27.32 -8.63
CA LYS A 124 -12.04 -27.94 -9.45
C LYS A 124 -11.20 -26.92 -10.21
N THR A 125 -11.59 -25.65 -10.19
CA THR A 125 -11.00 -24.57 -10.97
C THR A 125 -11.11 -23.24 -10.22
N ALA A 126 -10.26 -22.28 -10.59
CA ALA A 126 -10.39 -20.87 -10.23
C ALA A 126 -10.44 -19.96 -11.47
N ASP A 127 -10.85 -20.49 -12.63
CA ASP A 127 -11.08 -19.69 -13.85
C ASP A 127 -12.11 -18.59 -13.56
N PRO A 128 -11.76 -17.29 -13.74
CA PRO A 128 -12.68 -16.20 -13.43
C PRO A 128 -13.93 -16.14 -14.31
N LEU A 129 -13.96 -16.86 -15.43
CA LEU A 129 -15.15 -16.97 -16.28
C LEU A 129 -16.04 -18.16 -15.92
N ASP A 130 -15.61 -19.03 -14.99
CA ASP A 130 -16.44 -20.15 -14.51
C ASP A 130 -17.58 -19.63 -13.61
N PRO A 131 -18.86 -19.97 -13.90
CA PRO A 131 -19.99 -19.49 -13.11
C PRO A 131 -19.99 -19.91 -11.63
N GLN A 132 -19.39 -21.05 -11.30
CA GLN A 132 -19.26 -21.51 -9.91
C GLN A 132 -18.20 -20.69 -9.17
N VAL A 133 -17.09 -20.34 -9.83
CA VAL A 133 -16.05 -19.45 -9.27
C VAL A 133 -16.61 -18.06 -9.01
N GLN A 134 -17.37 -17.51 -9.96
CA GLN A 134 -18.05 -16.22 -9.78
C GLN A 134 -19.04 -16.24 -8.62
N ARG A 135 -19.82 -17.33 -8.47
CA ARG A 135 -20.73 -17.50 -7.33
C ARG A 135 -19.96 -17.57 -6.01
N TRP A 136 -18.89 -18.37 -5.97
CA TRP A 136 -18.08 -18.52 -4.77
C TRP A 136 -17.51 -17.19 -4.26
N TRP A 137 -17.00 -16.34 -5.17
CA TRP A 137 -16.49 -15.02 -4.79
C TRP A 137 -17.58 -14.06 -4.35
N ARG A 138 -18.78 -14.10 -4.94
CA ARG A 138 -19.94 -13.33 -4.46
C ARG A 138 -20.33 -13.75 -3.04
N ASP A 139 -20.50 -15.05 -2.81
CA ASP A 139 -20.89 -15.58 -1.50
C ASP A 139 -19.81 -15.28 -0.44
N THR A 140 -18.53 -15.34 -0.84
CA THR A 140 -17.40 -14.96 0.04
C THR A 140 -17.42 -13.47 0.36
N ALA A 141 -17.67 -12.60 -0.62
CA ALA A 141 -17.81 -11.17 -0.38
C ALA A 141 -18.99 -10.89 0.59
N ASP A 142 -20.16 -11.47 0.35
CA ASP A 142 -21.33 -11.33 1.22
C ASP A 142 -21.03 -11.78 2.66
N ALA A 143 -20.32 -12.89 2.82
CA ALA A 143 -19.92 -13.41 4.13
C ALA A 143 -18.91 -12.50 4.87
N ILE A 144 -18.04 -11.80 4.13
CA ILE A 144 -17.12 -10.81 4.69
C ILE A 144 -17.89 -9.56 5.11
N TYR A 145 -18.74 -9.01 4.24
CA TYR A 145 -19.50 -7.80 4.54
C TYR A 145 -20.53 -7.99 5.66
N ALA A 146 -21.07 -9.21 5.83
CA ALA A 146 -21.89 -9.54 6.99
C ALA A 146 -21.13 -9.42 8.33
N ARG A 147 -19.81 -9.64 8.33
CA ARG A 147 -18.94 -9.53 9.52
C ARG A 147 -18.30 -8.15 9.66
N ILE A 148 -17.96 -7.54 8.53
CA ILE A 148 -17.25 -6.27 8.43
C ILE A 148 -18.03 -5.38 7.44
N PRO A 149 -19.10 -4.69 7.88
CA PRO A 149 -19.99 -3.94 6.97
C PRO A 149 -19.31 -2.83 6.17
N ASP A 150 -18.18 -2.32 6.67
CA ASP A 150 -17.35 -1.29 6.04
C ASP A 150 -16.01 -1.85 5.51
N PHE A 151 -15.97 -3.15 5.18
CA PHE A 151 -14.81 -3.78 4.56
C PHE A 151 -14.37 -3.02 3.32
N GLY A 152 -13.08 -2.75 3.22
CA GLY A 152 -12.51 -1.93 2.17
C GLY A 152 -12.42 -2.64 0.82
N GLY A 153 -12.12 -3.95 0.85
CA GLY A 153 -11.95 -4.77 -0.35
C GLY A 153 -10.64 -5.56 -0.34
N PHE A 154 -10.14 -5.91 -1.53
CA PHE A 154 -9.04 -6.84 -1.69
C PHE A 154 -7.76 -6.23 -2.25
N LEU A 155 -6.61 -6.71 -1.77
CA LEU A 155 -5.32 -6.60 -2.44
C LEU A 155 -5.01 -7.92 -3.13
N VAL A 156 -4.46 -7.89 -4.35
CA VAL A 156 -4.20 -9.13 -5.11
C VAL A 156 -2.81 -9.11 -5.74
N LYS A 157 -2.02 -10.14 -5.43
CA LYS A 157 -0.83 -10.55 -6.19
C LYS A 157 -1.19 -11.83 -6.94
N ALA A 158 -1.17 -11.79 -8.27
CA ALA A 158 -1.57 -12.89 -9.11
C ALA A 158 -0.60 -13.04 -10.30
N ASN A 159 -0.32 -14.27 -10.71
CA ASN A 159 0.65 -14.62 -11.76
C ASN A 159 2.01 -13.94 -11.59
N SER A 160 2.55 -13.99 -10.36
CA SER A 160 3.81 -13.35 -9.99
C SER A 160 4.49 -14.16 -8.90
N GLU A 161 5.77 -14.53 -9.13
CA GLU A 161 6.60 -15.31 -8.19
C GLU A 161 5.90 -16.58 -7.67
N GLY A 162 5.26 -17.32 -8.58
CA GLY A 162 4.55 -18.57 -8.28
C GLY A 162 3.18 -18.38 -7.60
N GLN A 163 2.69 -17.15 -7.42
CA GLN A 163 1.32 -16.94 -6.96
C GLN A 163 0.32 -17.23 -8.08
N PRO A 164 -0.79 -17.93 -7.77
CA PRO A 164 -1.80 -18.32 -8.73
C PRO A 164 -2.56 -17.10 -9.27
N GLY A 165 -3.11 -17.22 -10.48
CA GLY A 165 -3.83 -16.11 -11.09
C GLY A 165 -4.56 -16.45 -12.40
N PRO A 166 -5.24 -15.47 -13.00
CA PRO A 166 -6.05 -15.67 -14.20
C PRO A 166 -5.29 -16.28 -15.40
N GLN A 167 -4.00 -15.99 -15.56
CA GLN A 167 -3.23 -16.52 -16.70
C GLN A 167 -3.05 -18.04 -16.65
N ASP A 168 -3.18 -18.67 -15.48
CA ASP A 168 -3.15 -20.14 -15.32
C ASP A 168 -4.34 -20.81 -16.05
N TYR A 169 -5.37 -20.02 -16.36
CA TYR A 169 -6.59 -20.42 -17.05
C TYR A 169 -6.70 -19.77 -18.44
N GLY A 170 -5.61 -19.18 -18.96
CA GLY A 170 -5.62 -18.46 -20.24
C GLY A 170 -6.45 -17.18 -20.23
N ARG A 171 -6.61 -16.54 -19.06
CA ARG A 171 -7.36 -15.28 -18.88
C ARG A 171 -6.45 -14.09 -18.64
N SER A 172 -6.96 -12.89 -18.89
CA SER A 172 -6.22 -11.64 -18.65
C SER A 172 -6.29 -11.21 -17.18
N HIS A 173 -5.39 -10.31 -16.77
CA HIS A 173 -5.49 -9.64 -15.48
C HIS A 173 -6.80 -8.86 -15.31
N ALA A 174 -7.36 -8.31 -16.40
CA ALA A 174 -8.65 -7.64 -16.36
C ALA A 174 -9.78 -8.63 -16.01
N ASP A 175 -9.79 -9.84 -16.60
CA ASP A 175 -10.79 -10.86 -16.27
C ASP A 175 -10.74 -11.26 -14.79
N GLY A 176 -9.53 -11.51 -14.27
CA GLY A 176 -9.32 -11.86 -12.86
C GLY A 176 -9.68 -10.72 -11.90
N ALA A 177 -9.30 -9.48 -12.21
CA ALA A 177 -9.63 -8.32 -11.39
C ALA A 177 -11.15 -8.04 -11.41
N ASN A 178 -11.78 -8.12 -12.59
CA ASN A 178 -13.19 -7.82 -12.78
C ASN A 178 -14.10 -8.84 -12.10
N LEU A 179 -13.70 -10.12 -12.02
CA LEU A 179 -14.37 -11.12 -11.18
C LEU A 179 -14.53 -10.64 -9.73
N LEU A 180 -13.42 -10.22 -9.12
CA LEU A 180 -13.42 -9.78 -7.71
C LEU A 180 -14.13 -8.44 -7.56
N ALA A 181 -13.97 -7.55 -8.55
CA ALA A 181 -14.61 -6.25 -8.58
C ALA A 181 -16.13 -6.38 -8.61
N ASP A 182 -16.66 -7.27 -9.45
CA ASP A 182 -18.09 -7.55 -9.59
C ASP A 182 -18.66 -8.18 -8.30
N ALA A 183 -17.87 -9.00 -7.58
CA ALA A 183 -18.25 -9.55 -6.28
C ALA A 183 -18.30 -8.48 -5.16
N LEU A 184 -17.42 -7.48 -5.19
CA LEU A 184 -17.37 -6.40 -4.20
C LEU A 184 -18.30 -5.22 -4.51
N ALA A 185 -18.73 -5.07 -5.77
CA ALA A 185 -19.49 -3.91 -6.24
C ALA A 185 -20.80 -3.65 -5.46
N PRO A 186 -21.62 -4.66 -5.10
CA PRO A 186 -22.84 -4.44 -4.31
C PRO A 186 -22.60 -3.80 -2.95
N HIS A 187 -21.37 -3.91 -2.43
CA HIS A 187 -20.97 -3.44 -1.11
C HIS A 187 -20.06 -2.20 -1.15
N GLY A 188 -19.74 -1.71 -2.35
CA GLY A 188 -18.85 -0.55 -2.54
C GLY A 188 -17.37 -0.82 -2.25
N GLY A 189 -16.95 -2.09 -2.29
CA GLY A 189 -15.55 -2.48 -2.09
C GLY A 189 -14.66 -2.23 -3.31
N VAL A 190 -13.35 -2.14 -3.07
CA VAL A 190 -12.32 -1.87 -4.08
C VAL A 190 -11.38 -3.07 -4.26
N VAL A 191 -10.96 -3.33 -5.50
CA VAL A 191 -9.87 -4.26 -5.80
C VAL A 191 -8.60 -3.49 -6.13
N MET A 192 -7.57 -3.65 -5.29
CA MET A 192 -6.21 -3.20 -5.55
C MET A 192 -5.47 -4.34 -6.25
N TRP A 193 -5.33 -4.27 -7.57
CA TRP A 193 -4.67 -5.31 -8.37
C TRP A 193 -3.21 -4.94 -8.62
N ARG A 194 -2.26 -5.73 -8.10
CA ARG A 194 -0.84 -5.39 -8.21
C ARG A 194 -0.33 -5.63 -9.63
N ALA A 195 0.40 -4.66 -10.17
CA ALA A 195 1.10 -4.75 -11.45
C ALA A 195 2.52 -5.32 -11.35
N PHE A 196 2.92 -5.81 -10.18
CA PHE A 196 4.22 -6.47 -9.99
C PHE A 196 4.18 -7.89 -10.57
N VAL A 197 4.28 -7.98 -11.89
CA VAL A 197 4.28 -9.23 -12.66
C VAL A 197 5.52 -9.28 -13.54
N TYR A 198 6.17 -10.44 -13.54
CA TYR A 198 7.26 -10.78 -14.44
C TYR A 198 7.47 -12.29 -14.41
N SER A 199 8.08 -12.83 -15.46
CA SER A 199 8.50 -14.22 -15.57
C SER A 199 9.94 -14.28 -16.04
N HIS A 200 10.70 -15.21 -15.47
CA HIS A 200 12.05 -15.54 -15.94
C HIS A 200 12.03 -16.37 -17.23
N GLU A 201 10.87 -16.89 -17.63
CA GLU A 201 10.68 -17.66 -18.86
C GLU A 201 10.51 -16.75 -20.08
N GLN A 202 10.14 -15.49 -19.86
CA GLN A 202 10.03 -14.50 -20.93
C GLN A 202 11.43 -13.96 -21.26
N PRO A 203 11.87 -14.01 -22.52
CA PRO A 203 13.20 -13.54 -22.93
C PRO A 203 13.33 -12.01 -22.89
N ASP A 204 12.22 -11.30 -22.72
CA ASP A 204 12.20 -9.84 -22.61
C ASP A 204 12.74 -9.35 -21.27
N ASP A 205 13.39 -8.18 -21.32
CA ASP A 205 13.84 -7.44 -20.14
C ASP A 205 12.72 -7.32 -19.08
N ARG A 206 13.02 -7.76 -17.85
CA ARG A 206 12.14 -7.72 -16.69
C ARG A 206 11.48 -6.35 -16.53
N ALA A 207 12.21 -5.25 -16.73
CA ALA A 207 11.70 -3.89 -16.57
C ALA A 207 10.56 -3.54 -17.54
N LYS A 208 10.44 -4.27 -18.66
CA LYS A 208 9.41 -4.04 -19.68
C LYS A 208 8.12 -4.84 -19.44
N GLN A 209 8.18 -5.91 -18.64
CA GLN A 209 7.13 -6.92 -18.64
C GLN A 209 5.81 -6.38 -18.09
N ALA A 210 5.82 -5.73 -16.91
CA ALA A 210 4.62 -5.11 -16.34
C ALA A 210 3.97 -4.07 -17.27
N TYR A 211 4.77 -3.28 -17.98
CA TYR A 211 4.25 -2.34 -18.98
C TYR A 211 3.53 -3.07 -20.13
N ARG A 212 4.15 -4.11 -20.67
CA ARG A 212 3.58 -4.90 -21.79
C ARG A 212 2.33 -5.65 -21.40
N GLU A 213 2.24 -6.12 -20.16
CA GLU A 213 1.08 -6.82 -19.62
C GLU A 213 -0.12 -5.88 -19.41
N PHE A 214 0.09 -4.70 -18.83
CA PHE A 214 -1.01 -3.85 -18.38
C PHE A 214 -1.47 -2.79 -19.39
N VAL A 215 -0.59 -2.24 -20.23
CA VAL A 215 -0.96 -1.19 -21.18
C VAL A 215 -2.04 -1.63 -22.18
N PRO A 216 -2.01 -2.86 -22.74
CA PRO A 216 -3.09 -3.35 -23.59
C PRO A 216 -4.46 -3.47 -22.87
N LEU A 217 -4.47 -3.46 -21.54
CA LEU A 217 -5.68 -3.58 -20.70
C LEU A 217 -6.24 -2.23 -20.24
N ASP A 218 -5.70 -1.09 -20.71
CA ASP A 218 -6.17 0.24 -20.32
C ASP A 218 -7.65 0.46 -20.71
N GLY A 219 -8.50 0.66 -19.69
CA GLY A 219 -9.95 0.79 -19.83
C GLY A 219 -10.74 -0.53 -19.82
N ALA A 220 -10.09 -1.68 -19.66
CA ALA A 220 -10.77 -2.98 -19.53
C ALA A 220 -11.18 -3.31 -18.08
N PHE A 221 -10.65 -2.60 -17.09
CA PHE A 221 -10.93 -2.82 -15.68
C PHE A 221 -12.25 -2.16 -15.24
N ARG A 222 -12.96 -2.75 -14.27
CA ARG A 222 -14.15 -2.15 -13.63
C ARG A 222 -13.78 -0.87 -12.88
N ASP A 223 -14.78 -0.03 -12.65
CA ASP A 223 -14.66 1.27 -11.98
C ASP A 223 -14.14 1.20 -10.53
N ASN A 224 -14.36 0.08 -9.83
CA ASN A 224 -13.86 -0.18 -8.49
C ASN A 224 -12.54 -0.98 -8.47
N VAL A 225 -11.82 -1.04 -9.59
CA VAL A 225 -10.45 -1.58 -9.67
C VAL A 225 -9.46 -0.43 -9.73
N ILE A 226 -8.40 -0.54 -8.94
CA ILE A 226 -7.20 0.31 -9.04
C ILE A 226 -5.97 -0.57 -9.21
N VAL A 227 -5.15 -0.25 -10.19
CA VAL A 227 -3.91 -1.00 -10.45
C VAL A 227 -2.81 -0.43 -9.56
N GLN A 228 -2.29 -1.26 -8.67
CA GLN A 228 -1.25 -0.91 -7.71
C GLN A 228 0.13 -1.18 -8.31
N VAL A 229 0.92 -0.13 -8.51
CA VAL A 229 2.18 -0.16 -9.27
C VAL A 229 3.33 0.26 -8.37
N LYS A 230 4.40 -0.53 -8.28
CA LYS A 230 5.61 -0.13 -7.54
C LYS A 230 6.18 1.19 -8.08
N ASN A 231 6.94 1.91 -7.27
CA ASN A 231 7.55 3.17 -7.69
C ASN A 231 8.49 3.04 -8.89
N GLY A 232 9.16 1.89 -9.04
CA GLY A 232 9.98 1.54 -10.21
C GLY A 232 9.57 0.20 -10.82
N ALA A 233 10.19 -0.14 -11.95
CA ALA A 233 9.82 -1.29 -12.78
C ALA A 233 10.55 -2.60 -12.40
N ILE A 234 11.49 -2.55 -11.46
CA ILE A 234 12.17 -3.75 -10.94
C ILE A 234 11.56 -4.13 -9.60
N ASP A 235 12.12 -3.66 -8.48
CA ASP A 235 11.76 -4.17 -7.16
C ASP A 235 12.38 -3.33 -6.02
N PHE A 236 11.86 -2.12 -5.82
CA PHE A 236 12.17 -1.30 -4.65
C PHE A 236 13.68 -1.06 -4.40
N GLN A 237 14.51 -1.06 -5.44
CA GLN A 237 15.95 -0.86 -5.30
C GLN A 237 16.24 0.56 -4.75
N PRO A 238 17.45 0.80 -4.19
CA PRO A 238 17.80 2.10 -3.59
C PRO A 238 17.51 3.32 -4.49
N ARG A 239 17.65 3.13 -5.81
CA ARG A 239 17.16 4.05 -6.84
C ARG A 239 16.70 3.26 -8.07
N GLU A 240 15.54 3.63 -8.57
CA GLU A 240 14.99 3.18 -9.86
C GLU A 240 14.41 4.40 -10.59
N PRO A 241 14.36 4.39 -11.93
CA PRO A 241 13.47 5.30 -12.64
C PRO A 241 12.02 5.05 -12.21
N PHE A 242 11.16 6.07 -12.33
CA PHE A 242 9.74 5.89 -12.06
C PHE A 242 9.14 4.82 -13.00
N HIS A 243 8.17 4.07 -12.51
CA HIS A 243 7.57 2.99 -13.30
C HIS A 243 6.84 3.55 -14.55
N PRO A 244 7.12 3.06 -15.77
CA PRO A 244 6.54 3.59 -17.01
C PRO A 244 5.01 3.47 -17.17
N LEU A 245 4.32 2.76 -16.26
CA LEU A 245 2.86 2.73 -16.26
C LEU A 245 2.28 4.10 -15.86
N PHE A 246 3.01 4.86 -15.04
CA PHE A 246 2.65 6.24 -14.71
C PHE A 246 2.76 7.11 -15.96
N GLY A 247 1.60 7.52 -16.49
CA GLY A 247 1.48 8.28 -17.74
C GLY A 247 1.02 7.47 -18.95
N ALA A 248 1.11 6.13 -18.90
CA ALA A 248 0.69 5.25 -19.99
C ALA A 248 -0.77 4.78 -19.86
N MET A 249 -1.22 4.46 -18.64
CA MET A 249 -2.60 4.03 -18.35
C MET A 249 -3.49 5.27 -18.13
N ARG A 250 -4.33 5.60 -19.11
CA ARG A 250 -5.14 6.83 -19.11
C ARG A 250 -6.56 6.59 -18.61
N LYS A 251 -7.11 5.42 -18.91
CA LYS A 251 -8.50 5.03 -18.61
C LYS A 251 -8.62 4.20 -17.34
N THR A 252 -7.53 3.61 -16.86
CA THR A 252 -7.50 2.84 -15.62
C THR A 252 -6.86 3.63 -14.47
N PRO A 253 -7.48 3.66 -13.27
CA PRO A 253 -6.84 4.19 -12.07
C PRO A 253 -5.53 3.48 -11.70
N LEU A 254 -4.51 4.27 -11.36
CA LEU A 254 -3.25 3.78 -10.80
C LEU A 254 -3.05 4.29 -9.37
N MET A 255 -2.48 3.44 -8.51
CA MET A 255 -1.92 3.85 -7.21
C MET A 255 -0.45 3.44 -7.12
N PRO A 256 0.45 4.29 -6.61
CA PRO A 256 1.81 3.89 -6.35
C PRO A 256 1.88 3.01 -5.08
N GLU A 257 2.70 1.97 -5.14
CA GLU A 257 3.17 1.17 -4.02
C GLU A 257 4.61 1.59 -3.72
N PHE A 258 4.86 2.03 -2.49
CA PHE A 258 6.20 2.27 -1.97
C PHE A 258 6.54 1.21 -0.92
N GLN A 259 7.81 0.87 -0.79
CA GLN A 259 8.27 0.04 0.33
C GLN A 259 8.73 0.94 1.47
N ILE A 260 8.07 0.85 2.64
CA ILE A 260 8.53 1.53 3.85
C ILE A 260 9.52 0.62 4.59
N THR A 261 9.25 -0.69 4.62
CA THR A 261 10.23 -1.67 5.12
C THR A 261 11.44 -1.67 4.19
N LYS A 262 12.65 -1.71 4.75
CA LYS A 262 13.89 -1.50 4.00
C LYS A 262 14.52 -2.79 3.55
N GLU A 263 13.83 -3.55 2.68
CA GLU A 263 14.35 -4.80 2.13
C GLU A 263 15.70 -4.59 1.43
N TYR A 264 15.81 -3.56 0.59
CA TYR A 264 17.03 -3.28 -0.18
C TYR A 264 17.83 -2.10 0.35
N LEU A 265 17.49 -1.61 1.54
CA LEU A 265 18.02 -0.36 2.12
C LEU A 265 18.57 -0.58 3.54
N GLY A 266 19.06 -1.79 3.81
CA GLY A 266 19.81 -2.11 5.03
C GLY A 266 18.98 -2.42 6.27
N PHE A 267 17.77 -2.98 6.08
CA PHE A 267 16.90 -3.51 7.14
C PHE A 267 16.69 -2.47 8.26
N SER A 268 16.74 -2.85 9.54
CA SER A 268 16.65 -1.95 10.69
C SER A 268 18.01 -1.47 11.22
N THR A 269 19.12 -1.73 10.50
CA THR A 269 20.48 -1.38 10.96
C THR A 269 21.05 -0.14 10.29
N HIS A 270 20.62 0.18 9.08
CA HIS A 270 21.06 1.36 8.35
C HIS A 270 20.09 2.51 8.48
N LEU A 271 20.59 3.75 8.49
CA LEU A 271 19.74 4.93 8.38
C LEU A 271 19.53 5.22 6.89
N ALA A 272 18.28 5.16 6.43
CA ALA A 272 17.88 5.55 5.08
C ALA A 272 16.50 6.21 5.13
N TYR A 273 16.48 7.54 5.03
CA TYR A 273 15.25 8.33 5.05
C TYR A 273 14.58 8.30 3.68
N LEU A 274 13.44 7.63 3.59
CA LEU A 274 12.73 7.34 2.35
C LEU A 274 11.86 8.50 1.86
N GLY A 275 11.68 9.56 2.64
CA GLY A 275 10.94 10.75 2.22
C GLY A 275 11.51 11.36 0.93
N THR A 276 12.84 11.32 0.75
CA THR A 276 13.50 11.79 -0.48
C THR A 276 13.20 10.87 -1.67
N LEU A 277 13.18 9.55 -1.48
CA LEU A 277 12.81 8.57 -2.51
C LEU A 277 11.36 8.72 -2.97
N PHE A 278 10.44 8.83 -2.00
CA PHE A 278 9.02 8.99 -2.28
C PHE A 278 8.78 10.30 -3.03
N SER A 279 9.38 11.40 -2.57
CA SER A 279 9.28 12.71 -3.23
C SER A 279 9.92 12.70 -4.63
N GLU A 280 11.09 12.10 -4.82
CA GLU A 280 11.74 11.97 -6.14
C GLU A 280 10.81 11.28 -7.14
N THR A 281 10.20 10.16 -6.72
CA THR A 281 9.24 9.43 -7.56
C THR A 281 7.99 10.26 -7.86
N LEU A 282 7.33 10.80 -6.83
CA LEU A 282 6.06 11.52 -6.96
C LEU A 282 6.20 12.79 -7.81
N GLN A 283 7.36 13.45 -7.76
CA GLN A 283 7.65 14.67 -8.51
C GLN A 283 8.25 14.43 -9.90
N ALA A 284 8.60 13.18 -10.23
CA ALA A 284 9.13 12.85 -11.55
C ALA A 284 8.12 13.22 -12.66
N ASP A 285 8.59 13.98 -13.65
CA ASP A 285 7.78 14.42 -14.79
C ASP A 285 7.76 13.32 -15.86
N THR A 286 6.57 12.78 -16.12
CA THR A 286 6.36 11.70 -17.09
C THR A 286 6.28 12.22 -18.54
N TYR A 287 6.09 13.53 -18.71
CA TYR A 287 5.81 14.17 -20.01
C TYR A 287 4.60 13.60 -20.78
N ALA A 288 3.75 12.77 -20.15
CA ALA A 288 2.64 12.09 -20.81
C ALA A 288 1.61 13.05 -21.44
N ARG A 289 1.49 14.28 -20.92
CA ARG A 289 0.76 15.40 -21.53
C ARG A 289 1.62 16.66 -21.58
N GLY A 290 2.89 16.51 -21.94
CA GLY A 290 3.88 17.59 -21.93
C GLY A 290 4.41 17.91 -20.52
N LYS A 291 5.21 18.97 -20.42
CA LYS A 291 5.90 19.38 -19.19
C LYS A 291 4.91 19.59 -18.03
N GLY A 292 5.28 19.09 -16.86
CA GLY A 292 4.48 19.16 -15.63
C GLY A 292 3.50 18.00 -15.45
N SER A 293 3.68 16.90 -16.16
CA SER A 293 2.89 15.67 -16.07
C SER A 293 3.46 14.73 -15.01
N THR A 294 3.48 15.16 -13.74
CA THR A 294 4.16 14.38 -12.69
C THR A 294 3.46 13.07 -12.36
N VAL A 295 4.20 12.11 -11.78
CA VAL A 295 3.62 10.88 -11.22
C VAL A 295 2.50 11.20 -10.23
N ALA A 296 2.70 12.19 -9.34
CA ALA A 296 1.67 12.66 -8.41
C ALA A 296 0.35 13.05 -9.12
N LYS A 297 0.42 13.78 -10.24
CA LYS A 297 -0.78 14.17 -11.01
C LYS A 297 -1.43 12.99 -11.74
N THR A 298 -0.65 11.96 -12.06
CA THR A 298 -1.18 10.71 -12.63
C THR A 298 -2.06 10.01 -11.59
N VAL A 299 -1.55 9.85 -10.37
CA VAL A 299 -2.18 9.04 -9.32
C VAL A 299 -3.27 9.79 -8.54
N ASP A 300 -3.19 11.12 -8.47
CA ASP A 300 -4.30 11.96 -7.97
C ASP A 300 -5.43 12.16 -9.00
N GLY A 301 -5.26 11.59 -10.21
CA GLY A 301 -6.23 11.59 -11.29
C GLY A 301 -6.42 12.93 -12.00
N SER A 302 -5.68 13.98 -11.66
CA SER A 302 -5.79 15.29 -12.31
C SER A 302 -5.23 15.30 -13.74
N LEU A 303 -4.23 14.46 -14.04
CA LEU A 303 -3.58 14.45 -15.37
C LEU A 303 -4.50 13.97 -16.50
N PHE A 304 -5.36 13.00 -16.21
CA PHE A 304 -6.29 12.37 -17.16
C PHE A 304 -7.75 12.55 -16.76
N ALA A 305 -8.10 13.72 -16.20
CA ALA A 305 -9.46 14.02 -15.75
C ALA A 305 -10.51 13.99 -16.89
N ASP A 306 -10.06 14.15 -18.14
CA ASP A 306 -10.87 14.07 -19.36
C ASP A 306 -11.13 12.63 -19.84
N ALA A 307 -10.43 11.62 -19.32
CA ALA A 307 -10.47 10.24 -19.81
C ALA A 307 -11.76 9.46 -19.46
N LYS A 308 -12.82 10.10 -18.96
CA LYS A 308 -14.12 9.50 -18.56
C LYS A 308 -13.94 8.17 -17.80
N ARG A 309 -13.28 8.23 -16.65
CA ARG A 309 -13.12 7.11 -15.71
C ARG A 309 -13.59 7.48 -14.31
N THR A 310 -14.00 6.50 -13.51
CA THR A 310 -14.28 6.72 -12.09
C THR A 310 -13.04 7.26 -11.38
N ARG A 311 -13.24 8.31 -10.57
CA ARG A 311 -12.17 8.92 -9.78
C ARG A 311 -11.92 8.06 -8.54
N LEU A 312 -11.10 7.03 -8.73
CA LEU A 312 -10.47 6.24 -7.68
C LEU A 312 -8.99 6.63 -7.61
N THR A 313 -8.52 7.08 -6.45
CA THR A 313 -7.12 7.51 -6.27
C THR A 313 -6.56 6.91 -5.00
N GLY A 314 -5.27 6.56 -5.03
CA GLY A 314 -4.66 5.97 -3.85
C GLY A 314 -3.15 5.93 -3.87
N ILE A 315 -2.61 5.48 -2.76
CA ILE A 315 -1.20 5.20 -2.51
C ILE A 315 -1.09 4.13 -1.43
N ALA A 316 -0.16 3.19 -1.61
CA ALA A 316 0.13 2.14 -0.66
C ALA A 316 1.58 2.18 -0.20
N GLY A 317 1.79 1.85 1.07
CA GLY A 317 3.11 1.66 1.67
C GLY A 317 3.22 0.26 2.26
N VAL A 318 4.21 -0.53 1.86
CA VAL A 318 4.53 -1.81 2.52
C VAL A 318 5.08 -1.48 3.90
N ALA A 319 4.33 -1.87 4.94
CA ALA A 319 4.57 -1.47 6.32
C ALA A 319 5.94 -1.90 6.83
N ASN A 320 6.57 -1.07 7.67
CA ASN A 320 7.86 -1.34 8.30
C ASN A 320 7.75 -1.62 9.79
N ILE A 321 6.56 -2.00 10.26
CA ILE A 321 6.26 -2.11 11.67
C ILE A 321 6.06 -3.57 12.10
N GLY A 322 6.36 -3.84 13.37
CA GLY A 322 6.14 -5.14 14.02
C GLY A 322 6.12 -5.00 15.54
N ALA A 323 6.29 -6.14 16.22
CA ALA A 323 6.15 -6.27 17.66
C ALA A 323 7.29 -5.62 18.48
N ASP A 324 8.37 -5.14 17.87
CA ASP A 324 9.43 -4.44 18.58
C ASP A 324 8.90 -3.22 19.33
N ARG A 325 9.50 -2.88 20.48
CA ARG A 325 8.97 -1.82 21.36
C ARG A 325 8.88 -0.45 20.68
N ASN A 326 9.81 -0.15 19.79
CA ASN A 326 9.83 1.09 19.01
C ASN A 326 9.04 0.97 17.69
N TRP A 327 8.34 -0.13 17.47
CA TRP A 327 7.52 -0.48 16.31
C TRP A 327 8.28 -0.75 15.03
N SER A 328 9.34 -0.02 14.70
CA SER A 328 9.99 -0.07 13.38
C SER A 328 11.41 -0.63 13.39
N GLY A 329 11.85 -1.27 14.47
CA GLY A 329 13.19 -1.85 14.63
C GLY A 329 14.25 -0.77 14.91
N SER A 330 14.33 0.26 14.05
CA SER A 330 15.13 1.47 14.26
C SER A 330 14.27 2.68 14.59
N ILE A 331 14.77 3.59 15.42
CA ILE A 331 14.09 4.87 15.74
C ILE A 331 13.88 5.70 14.47
N PHE A 332 14.88 5.77 13.59
CA PHE A 332 14.78 6.54 12.35
C PHE A 332 13.82 5.93 11.32
N ASP A 333 13.47 4.65 11.46
CA ASP A 333 12.51 4.01 10.57
C ASP A 333 11.07 4.47 10.87
N GLN A 334 10.81 5.01 12.06
CA GLN A 334 9.55 5.72 12.36
C GLN A 334 9.39 6.95 11.46
N ALA A 335 10.49 7.62 11.09
CA ALA A 335 10.46 8.76 10.20
C ALA A 335 9.99 8.38 8.78
N ASN A 336 10.25 7.15 8.34
CA ASN A 336 9.82 6.64 7.04
C ASN A 336 8.32 6.37 7.01
N TRP A 337 7.78 5.78 8.08
CA TRP A 337 6.34 5.63 8.25
C TRP A 337 5.64 6.99 8.32
N TYR A 338 6.21 7.94 9.08
CA TYR A 338 5.72 9.31 9.14
C TYR A 338 5.74 9.97 7.75
N ALA A 339 6.87 9.92 7.04
CA ALA A 339 7.02 10.53 5.73
C ALA A 339 6.07 9.96 4.69
N TYR A 340 5.91 8.64 4.66
CA TYR A 340 4.90 7.98 3.84
C TYR A 340 3.50 8.55 4.11
N GLY A 341 3.08 8.60 5.38
CA GLY A 341 1.74 9.06 5.73
C GLY A 341 1.50 10.55 5.38
N ARG A 342 2.49 11.42 5.57
CA ARG A 342 2.40 12.83 5.17
C ARG A 342 2.28 12.98 3.65
N LEU A 343 3.07 12.25 2.87
CA LEU A 343 3.00 12.27 1.41
C LEU A 343 1.74 11.58 0.87
N ALA A 344 1.18 10.62 1.60
CA ALA A 344 -0.11 10.05 1.26
C ALA A 344 -1.26 11.04 1.44
N TRP A 345 -1.16 11.94 2.43
CA TRP A 345 -2.09 13.05 2.59
C TRP A 345 -1.92 14.10 1.48
N ASP A 346 -0.68 14.55 1.24
CA ASP A 346 -0.36 15.51 0.20
C ASP A 346 0.99 15.16 -0.48
N PRO A 347 0.96 14.63 -1.72
CA PRO A 347 2.17 14.26 -2.47
C PRO A 347 3.12 15.40 -2.80
N GLN A 348 2.74 16.66 -2.56
CA GLN A 348 3.54 17.85 -2.87
C GLN A 348 4.38 18.35 -1.68
N LEU A 349 4.28 17.71 -0.52
CA LEU A 349 5.03 18.13 0.66
C LEU A 349 6.54 17.94 0.50
N SER A 350 7.31 18.88 1.04
CA SER A 350 8.77 18.80 1.05
C SER A 350 9.26 17.70 2.00
N PRO A 351 10.17 16.80 1.56
CA PRO A 351 10.76 15.80 2.43
C PRO A 351 11.54 16.42 3.59
N GLN A 352 12.15 17.59 3.40
CA GLN A 352 12.82 18.32 4.48
C GLN A 352 11.84 18.83 5.53
N ALA A 353 10.71 19.42 5.10
CA ALA A 353 9.70 19.92 6.03
C ALA A 353 9.10 18.76 6.85
N ILE A 354 8.87 17.61 6.20
CA ILE A 354 8.38 16.41 6.88
C ILE A 354 9.41 15.89 7.90
N ALA A 355 10.69 15.83 7.54
CA ALA A 355 11.75 15.44 8.46
C ALA A 355 11.84 16.39 9.67
N GLN A 356 11.66 17.70 9.47
CA GLN A 356 11.61 18.69 10.56
C GLN A 356 10.39 18.49 11.47
N GLU A 357 9.20 18.24 10.92
CA GLU A 357 8.01 17.92 11.70
C GLU A 357 8.26 16.69 12.59
N TRP A 358 8.79 15.61 12.01
CA TRP A 358 9.07 14.38 12.73
C TRP A 358 10.15 14.55 13.81
N ALA A 359 11.28 15.18 13.49
CA ALA A 359 12.38 15.39 14.44
C ALA A 359 11.92 16.21 15.68
N ARG A 360 11.07 17.22 15.46
CA ARG A 360 10.48 18.03 16.53
C ARG A 360 9.53 17.25 17.43
N MET A 361 8.71 16.39 16.83
CA MET A 361 7.75 15.55 17.56
C MET A 361 8.40 14.39 18.31
N THR A 362 9.55 13.90 17.83
CA THR A 362 10.21 12.69 18.34
C THR A 362 11.34 12.99 19.32
N PHE A 363 12.13 14.05 19.08
CA PHE A 363 13.35 14.32 19.85
C PHE A 363 13.31 15.64 20.62
N SER A 364 13.28 16.78 19.92
CA SER A 364 13.39 18.10 20.55
C SER A 364 12.94 19.21 19.59
N ASN A 365 12.47 20.33 20.14
CA ASN A 365 12.21 21.55 19.37
C ASN A 365 13.43 22.48 19.25
N ASP A 366 14.54 22.18 19.94
CA ASP A 366 15.80 22.93 19.87
C ASP A 366 16.42 22.84 18.46
N PRO A 367 16.61 23.98 17.76
CA PRO A 367 17.26 24.01 16.45
C PRO A 367 18.63 23.31 16.42
N ALA A 368 19.40 23.36 17.52
CA ALA A 368 20.70 22.70 17.63
C ALA A 368 20.61 21.17 17.57
N VAL A 369 19.42 20.59 17.81
CA VAL A 369 19.13 19.16 17.61
C VAL A 369 18.45 18.93 16.26
N VAL A 370 17.43 19.74 15.92
CA VAL A 370 16.59 19.52 14.73
C VAL A 370 17.41 19.62 13.45
N GLU A 371 18.23 20.65 13.30
CA GLU A 371 18.99 20.92 12.07
C GLU A 371 19.98 19.80 11.71
N PRO A 372 20.88 19.35 12.61
CA PRO A 372 21.81 18.27 12.28
C PRO A 372 21.09 16.93 12.04
N VAL A 373 20.02 16.62 12.80
CA VAL A 373 19.23 15.40 12.59
C VAL A 373 18.58 15.39 11.21
N VAL A 374 17.94 16.49 10.81
CA VAL A 374 17.32 16.61 9.48
C VAL A 374 18.37 16.57 8.39
N GLY A 375 19.51 17.25 8.55
CA GLY A 375 20.61 17.22 7.59
C GLY A 375 21.16 15.80 7.38
N MET A 376 21.31 15.03 8.45
CA MET A 376 21.70 13.62 8.39
C MET A 376 20.65 12.78 7.65
N MET A 377 19.37 12.93 8.00
CA MET A 377 18.27 12.20 7.34
C MET A 377 18.25 12.45 5.83
N LEU A 378 18.33 13.71 5.38
CA LEU A 378 18.21 14.05 3.96
C LEU A 378 19.32 13.44 3.07
N ARG A 379 20.53 13.24 3.61
CA ARG A 379 21.65 12.63 2.87
C ARG A 379 21.67 11.10 2.93
N SER A 380 20.93 10.52 3.87
CA SER A 380 21.08 9.11 4.22
C SER A 380 20.68 8.13 3.12
N ARG A 381 19.59 8.38 2.38
CA ARG A 381 19.22 7.53 1.24
C ARG A 381 20.30 7.54 0.17
N GLU A 382 20.86 8.72 -0.14
CA GLU A 382 21.93 8.84 -1.14
C GLU A 382 23.18 8.05 -0.72
N ALA A 383 23.55 8.14 0.56
CA ALA A 383 24.66 7.35 1.08
C ALA A 383 24.47 5.85 0.81
N VAL A 384 23.26 5.32 1.00
CA VAL A 384 22.96 3.90 0.69
C VAL A 384 23.11 3.59 -0.80
N VAL A 385 22.66 4.50 -1.68
CA VAL A 385 22.86 4.35 -3.13
C VAL A 385 24.36 4.28 -3.45
N ASP A 386 25.14 5.23 -2.94
CA ASP A 386 26.57 5.38 -3.22
C ASP A 386 27.39 4.14 -2.87
N TYR A 387 27.15 3.51 -1.72
CA TYR A 387 27.94 2.35 -1.28
C TYR A 387 27.34 0.99 -1.70
N MET A 388 26.12 0.93 -2.23
CA MET A 388 25.51 -0.33 -2.70
C MET A 388 25.56 -0.45 -4.23
N THR A 389 24.83 0.41 -4.94
CA THR A 389 24.62 0.33 -6.40
C THR A 389 24.46 1.75 -6.98
N PRO A 390 25.55 2.51 -7.13
CA PRO A 390 25.52 3.91 -7.58
C PRO A 390 25.09 4.09 -9.04
#